data_AF-A0A350AIV4-F1
#
_entry.id   AF-A0A350AIV4-F1
#
_cell.length_a   1.000
_cell.length_b   1.000
_cell.length_c   1.000
_cell.angle_alpha   90.00
_cell.angle_beta   90.00
_cell.angle_gamma   90.00
#
_symmetry.space_group_name_H-M   'P 1'
#
loop_
_entity.id
_entity.type
_entity.pdbx_description
1 polymer ?
#
loop_
_entity_poly.entity_id
_entity_poly.type
_entity_poly.pdbx_seq_one_letter_code
_entity_poly.pdbx_strand_id
1 'polypeptide(L)'
;MRYLTARKRAEGKGAAGTGTHHHWHMQVSAVALAFMVPTFIYIIGSSLGQGREAVMATFARPLPAILTALVLVVGMQHFAKGAQIMIEDYARGSAKKGFIMLAIGVSWAIAATGLYALAKMAL
;
A
#
# COMPACT_ATOMS: atom_id res chain seq x y z
N MET A 1 -6.72 -32.18 -38.87
CA MET A 1 -6.43 -30.91 -38.15
C MET A 1 -6.42 -31.18 -36.65
N ARG A 2 -5.42 -30.70 -35.90
CA ARG A 2 -5.35 -30.93 -34.44
C ARG A 2 -6.18 -29.87 -33.71
N TYR A 3 -7.34 -30.24 -33.19
CA TYR A 3 -8.20 -29.33 -32.44
C TYR A 3 -7.65 -29.14 -31.02
N LEU A 4 -7.04 -27.99 -30.76
CA LEU A 4 -6.70 -27.54 -29.42
C LEU A 4 -7.82 -26.65 -28.88
N THR A 5 -8.23 -26.87 -27.63
CA THR A 5 -9.18 -26.01 -26.91
C THR A 5 -8.60 -24.61 -26.73
N ALA A 6 -9.47 -23.59 -26.63
CA ALA A 6 -9.05 -22.21 -26.41
C ALA A 6 -8.14 -22.08 -25.17
N ARG A 7 -8.46 -22.81 -24.09
CA ARG A 7 -7.65 -22.91 -22.87
C ARG A 7 -6.24 -23.43 -23.14
N LYS A 8 -6.09 -24.56 -23.86
CA LYS A 8 -4.77 -25.14 -24.18
C LYS A 8 -3.94 -24.27 -25.13
N ARG A 9 -4.60 -23.37 -25.90
CA ARG A 9 -3.91 -22.35 -26.71
C ARG A 9 -3.46 -21.15 -25.89
N ALA A 10 -4.10 -20.87 -24.75
CA ALA A 10 -3.80 -19.74 -23.88
C ALA A 10 -2.88 -20.12 -22.70
N GLU A 11 -2.87 -21.40 -22.28
CA GLU A 11 -1.92 -21.94 -21.30
C GLU A 11 -0.48 -21.69 -21.77
N GLY A 12 0.30 -20.99 -20.95
CA GLY A 12 1.68 -20.59 -21.27
C GLY A 12 1.81 -19.41 -22.25
N LYS A 13 0.71 -18.82 -22.75
CA LYS A 13 0.74 -17.69 -23.69
C LYS A 13 0.39 -16.32 -23.08
N GLY A 14 0.36 -16.20 -21.75
CA GLY A 14 0.47 -14.89 -21.13
C GLY A 14 1.84 -14.30 -21.49
N ALA A 15 1.88 -13.20 -22.24
CA ALA A 15 3.03 -12.76 -23.05
C ALA A 15 4.36 -12.44 -22.33
N ALA A 16 4.46 -12.54 -21.00
CA ALA A 16 5.70 -12.25 -20.28
C ALA A 16 5.91 -13.02 -18.96
N GLY A 17 4.93 -13.79 -18.46
CA GLY A 17 5.00 -14.41 -17.12
C GLY A 17 5.03 -13.43 -15.93
N THR A 18 5.05 -12.11 -16.19
CA THR A 18 5.20 -11.04 -15.17
C THR A 18 3.89 -10.32 -14.83
N GLY A 19 2.85 -10.47 -15.67
CA GLY A 19 1.56 -9.77 -15.46
C GLY A 19 0.84 -10.16 -14.17
N THR A 20 1.02 -11.39 -13.69
CA THR A 20 0.48 -11.85 -12.41
C THR A 20 1.26 -11.33 -11.21
N HIS A 21 2.51 -10.90 -11.38
CA HIS A 21 3.36 -10.48 -10.25
C HIS A 21 2.84 -9.19 -9.60
N HIS A 22 2.41 -8.22 -10.42
CA HIS A 22 1.78 -7.00 -9.92
C HIS A 22 0.46 -7.32 -9.18
N HIS A 23 -0.39 -8.15 -9.77
CA HIS A 23 -1.65 -8.57 -9.16
C HIS A 23 -1.45 -9.39 -7.87
N TRP A 24 -0.46 -10.29 -7.86
CA TRP A 24 -0.08 -11.06 -6.69
C TRP A 24 0.40 -10.16 -5.55
N HIS A 25 1.27 -9.18 -5.84
CA HIS A 25 1.67 -8.20 -4.83
C HIS A 25 0.48 -7.39 -4.28
N MET A 26 -0.50 -7.06 -5.11
CA MET A 26 -1.73 -6.40 -4.66
C MET A 26 -2.53 -7.29 -3.71
N GLN A 27 -2.67 -8.59 -4.01
CA GLN A 27 -3.35 -9.54 -3.12
C GLN A 27 -2.61 -9.72 -1.79
N VAL A 28 -1.30 -9.95 -1.82
CA VAL A 28 -0.49 -10.16 -0.61
C VAL A 28 -0.55 -8.92 0.30
N SER A 29 -0.39 -7.73 -0.28
CA SER A 29 -0.48 -6.48 0.50
C SER A 29 -1.91 -6.20 0.99
N ALA A 30 -2.95 -6.53 0.21
CA ALA A 30 -4.34 -6.42 0.65
C ALA A 30 -4.62 -7.31 1.88
N VAL A 31 -4.17 -8.57 1.84
CA VAL A 31 -4.33 -9.50 2.97
C VAL A 31 -3.57 -8.99 4.19
N ALA A 32 -2.33 -8.53 4.04
CA ALA A 32 -1.57 -7.96 5.15
C ALA A 32 -2.30 -6.73 5.75
N LEU A 33 -2.75 -5.80 4.90
CA LEU A 33 -3.46 -4.59 5.34
C LEU A 33 -4.83 -4.90 5.97
N ALA A 34 -5.52 -5.95 5.54
CA ALA A 34 -6.78 -6.38 6.12
C ALA A 34 -6.66 -6.72 7.62
N PHE A 35 -5.48 -7.17 8.07
CA PHE A 35 -5.20 -7.37 9.50
C PHE A 35 -4.56 -6.15 10.15
N MET A 36 -3.60 -5.51 9.48
CA MET A 36 -2.87 -4.37 10.04
C MET A 36 -3.77 -3.15 10.30
N VAL A 37 -4.66 -2.82 9.37
CA VAL A 37 -5.49 -1.61 9.45
C VAL A 37 -6.48 -1.66 10.62
N PRO A 38 -7.24 -2.75 10.87
CA PRO A 38 -8.10 -2.84 12.05
C PRO A 38 -7.32 -2.72 13.36
N THR A 39 -6.16 -3.39 13.48
CA THR A 39 -5.31 -3.28 14.67
C THR A 39 -4.78 -1.85 14.87
N PHE A 40 -4.38 -1.19 13.78
CA PHE A 40 -3.92 0.19 13.81
C PHE A 40 -5.05 1.16 14.22
N ILE A 41 -6.25 0.98 13.67
CA ILE A 41 -7.44 1.76 14.05
C ILE A 41 -7.76 1.58 15.53
N TYR A 42 -7.66 0.37 16.07
CA TYR A 42 -7.86 0.13 17.50
C TYR A 42 -6.85 0.91 18.36
N ILE A 43 -5.55 0.88 18.01
CA ILE A 43 -4.50 1.58 18.75
C ILE A 43 -4.69 3.10 18.69
N ILE A 44 -4.92 3.66 17.49
CA ILE A 44 -5.26 5.08 17.35
C ILE A 44 -6.51 5.40 18.16
N GLY A 45 -7.56 4.60 18.01
CA GLY A 45 -8.84 4.78 18.69
C GLY A 45 -8.70 4.84 20.20
N SER A 46 -7.87 3.97 20.79
CA SER A 46 -7.59 3.99 22.23
C SER A 46 -6.80 5.22 22.71
N SER A 47 -6.11 5.90 21.79
CA SER A 47 -5.31 7.10 22.08
C SER A 47 -6.05 8.39 21.75
N LEU A 48 -7.19 8.34 21.06
CA LEU A 48 -7.98 9.52 20.70
C LEU A 48 -8.51 10.21 21.95
N GLY A 49 -8.45 11.54 21.96
CA GLY A 49 -8.87 12.36 23.08
C GLY A 49 -7.89 12.42 24.26
N GLN A 50 -6.81 11.62 24.23
CA GLN A 50 -5.75 11.72 25.23
C GLN A 50 -4.85 12.95 24.97
N GLY A 51 -4.17 13.40 26.02
CA GLY A 51 -3.18 14.48 25.92
C GLY A 51 -1.94 14.07 25.09
N ARG A 52 -1.20 15.06 24.59
CA ARG A 52 -0.02 14.86 23.73
C ARG A 52 0.99 13.87 24.32
N GLU A 53 1.26 13.96 25.61
CA GLU A 53 2.24 13.10 26.29
C GLU A 53 1.82 11.62 26.26
N ALA A 54 0.54 11.33 26.54
CA ALA A 54 0.01 9.96 26.53
C ALA A 54 -0.01 9.37 25.10
N VAL A 55 -0.31 10.19 24.09
CA VAL A 55 -0.21 9.78 22.67
C VAL A 55 1.24 9.45 22.32
N MET A 56 2.20 10.33 22.66
CA MET A 56 3.62 10.08 22.40
C MET A 56 4.09 8.80 23.10
N ALA A 57 3.70 8.58 24.36
CA ALA A 57 4.03 7.36 25.10
C ALA A 57 3.47 6.09 24.43
N THR A 58 2.26 6.16 23.87
CA THR A 58 1.66 5.03 23.14
C THR A 58 2.46 4.68 21.89
N PHE A 59 2.81 5.68 21.08
CA PHE A 59 3.52 5.46 19.82
C PHE A 59 5.04 5.28 19.97
N ALA A 60 5.61 5.57 21.15
CA ALA A 60 6.99 5.22 21.49
C ALA A 60 7.16 3.72 21.80
N ARG A 61 6.08 3.00 22.13
CA ARG A 61 6.13 1.55 22.38
C ARG A 61 6.42 0.79 21.07
N PRO A 62 7.19 -0.31 21.14
CA PRO A 62 7.69 -1.00 19.94
C PRO A 62 6.57 -1.53 19.04
N LEU A 63 5.51 -2.12 19.60
CA LEU A 63 4.43 -2.70 18.80
C LEU A 63 3.61 -1.62 18.04
N PRO A 64 3.06 -0.57 18.69
CA PRO A 64 2.44 0.54 17.99
C PRO A 64 3.35 1.21 16.96
N ALA A 65 4.63 1.41 17.29
CA ALA A 65 5.59 2.02 16.39
C ALA A 65 5.80 1.16 15.13
N ILE A 66 6.15 -0.12 15.29
CA ILE A 66 6.40 -1.02 14.16
C ILE A 66 5.14 -1.15 13.30
N LEU A 67 3.96 -1.33 13.91
CA LEU A 67 2.71 -1.42 13.16
C LEU A 67 2.43 -0.14 12.37
N THR A 68 2.62 1.04 13.00
CA THR A 68 2.42 2.33 12.33
C THR A 68 3.37 2.51 11.14
N ALA A 69 4.65 2.16 11.32
CA ALA A 69 5.64 2.18 10.25
C ALA A 69 5.25 1.24 9.09
N LEU A 70 4.80 0.02 9.40
CA LEU A 70 4.34 -0.93 8.41
C LEU A 70 3.09 -0.44 7.67
N VAL A 71 2.10 0.12 8.37
CA VAL A 71 0.90 0.71 7.74
C VAL A 71 1.28 1.86 6.82
N LEU A 72 2.20 2.74 7.23
CA LEU A 72 2.67 3.84 6.38
C LEU A 72 3.36 3.33 5.12
N VAL A 73 4.28 2.37 5.24
CA VAL A 73 5.02 1.86 4.08
C VAL A 73 4.14 0.97 3.22
N VAL A 74 3.60 -0.12 3.77
CA VAL A 74 2.81 -1.10 3.02
C VAL A 74 1.52 -0.48 2.50
N GLY A 75 0.84 0.33 3.31
CA GLY A 75 -0.40 1.01 2.93
C GLY A 75 -0.19 1.99 1.79
N MET A 76 0.84 2.84 1.86
CA MET A 76 1.10 3.80 0.79
C MET A 76 1.63 3.13 -0.48
N GLN A 77 2.38 2.03 -0.38
CA GLN A 77 2.76 1.23 -1.56
C GLN A 77 1.56 0.52 -2.20
N HIS A 78 0.62 0.01 -1.40
CA HIS A 78 -0.63 -0.57 -1.89
C HIS A 78 -1.49 0.48 -2.59
N PHE A 79 -1.64 1.66 -1.97
CA PHE A 79 -2.34 2.80 -2.56
C PHE A 79 -1.72 3.22 -3.90
N ALA A 80 -0.40 3.42 -3.97
CA ALA A 80 0.26 3.87 -5.20
C ALA A 80 -0.01 2.91 -6.39
N LYS A 81 0.09 1.60 -6.15
CA LYS A 81 -0.17 0.58 -7.17
C LYS A 81 -1.64 0.51 -7.56
N GLY A 82 -2.56 0.54 -6.59
CA GLY A 82 -4.00 0.57 -6.85
C GLY A 82 -4.43 1.82 -7.63
N ALA A 83 -3.91 2.98 -7.24
CA ALA A 83 -4.13 4.23 -7.95
C ALA A 83 -3.58 4.18 -9.38
N GLN A 84 -2.40 3.59 -9.59
CA GLN A 84 -1.84 3.40 -10.93
C GLN A 84 -2.79 2.58 -11.82
N ILE A 85 -3.32 1.45 -11.36
CA ILE A 85 -4.28 0.64 -12.13
C ILE A 85 -5.49 1.49 -12.54
N MET A 86 -6.11 2.19 -11.58
CA MET A 86 -7.25 3.07 -11.85
C MET A 86 -6.89 4.17 -12.86
N ILE A 87 -5.74 4.83 -12.72
CA ILE A 87 -5.31 5.89 -13.64
C ILE A 87 -5.07 5.33 -15.05
N GLU A 88 -4.51 4.12 -15.16
CA GLU A 88 -4.29 3.45 -16.43
C GLU A 88 -5.60 3.11 -17.16
N ASP A 89 -6.67 2.83 -16.41
CA ASP A 89 -8.00 2.55 -16.96
C ASP A 89 -8.73 3.83 -17.43
N TYR A 90 -8.55 4.96 -16.73
CA TYR A 90 -9.40 6.15 -16.92
C TYR A 90 -8.68 7.39 -17.48
N ALA A 91 -7.35 7.45 -17.50
CA ALA A 91 -6.59 8.61 -18.01
C ALA A 91 -5.76 8.26 -19.26
N ARG A 92 -5.43 9.27 -20.07
CA ARG A 92 -4.66 9.12 -21.31
C ARG A 92 -3.58 10.19 -21.47
N GLY A 93 -2.69 9.99 -22.44
CA GLY A 93 -1.68 10.97 -22.84
C GLY A 93 -0.74 11.39 -21.69
N SER A 94 -0.41 12.67 -21.64
CA SER A 94 0.44 13.26 -20.59
C SER A 94 -0.20 13.23 -19.20
N ALA A 95 -1.53 13.38 -19.12
CA ALA A 95 -2.26 13.37 -17.85
C ALA A 95 -2.10 12.04 -17.11
N LYS A 96 -2.19 10.90 -17.81
CA LYS A 96 -1.92 9.57 -17.24
C LYS A 96 -0.54 9.51 -16.56
N LYS A 97 0.51 9.96 -17.25
CA LYS A 97 1.88 9.95 -16.71
C LYS A 97 2.00 10.88 -15.51
N GLY A 98 1.43 12.08 -15.60
CA GLY A 98 1.41 13.07 -14.51
C GLY A 98 0.75 12.53 -13.25
N PHE A 99 -0.43 11.93 -13.36
CA PHE A 99 -1.15 11.38 -12.22
C PHE A 99 -0.46 10.17 -11.60
N ILE A 100 0.18 9.30 -12.38
CA ILE A 100 0.98 8.19 -11.84
C ILE A 100 2.17 8.74 -11.03
N MET A 101 2.91 9.72 -11.58
CA MET A 101 4.02 10.36 -10.86
C MET A 101 3.55 11.03 -9.57
N LEU A 102 2.39 11.71 -9.61
CA LEU A 102 1.79 12.33 -8.44
C LEU A 102 1.40 11.30 -7.39
N ALA A 103 0.72 10.22 -7.77
CA ALA A 103 0.30 9.16 -6.85
C ALA A 103 1.50 8.53 -6.13
N ILE A 104 2.57 8.21 -6.88
CA ILE A 104 3.81 7.67 -6.31
C ILE A 104 4.50 8.70 -5.40
N GLY A 105 4.60 9.96 -5.84
CA GLY A 105 5.25 11.03 -5.09
C GLY A 105 4.55 11.32 -3.76
N VAL A 106 3.23 11.48 -3.78
CA VAL A 106 2.41 11.70 -2.57
C VAL A 106 2.52 10.50 -1.63
N SER A 107 2.56 9.28 -2.16
CA SER A 107 2.71 8.07 -1.36
C SER A 107 4.00 8.07 -0.54
N TRP A 108 5.11 8.39 -1.19
CA TRP A 108 6.41 8.47 -0.51
C TRP A 108 6.51 9.69 0.41
N ALA A 109 5.91 10.83 0.05
CA ALA A 109 5.90 12.01 0.90
C ALA A 109 5.16 11.75 2.23
N ILE A 110 3.99 11.11 2.17
CA ILE A 110 3.23 10.71 3.37
C ILE A 110 4.02 9.69 4.19
N ALA A 111 4.56 8.65 3.56
CA ALA A 111 5.33 7.63 4.26
C ALA A 111 6.57 8.23 4.95
N ALA A 112 7.36 9.04 4.25
CA ALA A 112 8.57 9.66 4.79
C ALA A 112 8.26 10.62 5.95
N THR A 113 7.25 11.47 5.80
CA THR A 113 6.85 12.43 6.85
C THR A 113 6.33 11.70 8.08
N GLY A 114 5.48 10.68 7.90
CA GLY A 114 4.95 9.87 8.98
C GLY A 114 6.04 9.07 9.71
N LEU A 115 6.98 8.46 8.96
CA LEU A 115 8.11 7.73 9.55
C LEU A 115 9.05 8.67 10.32
N TYR A 116 9.33 9.87 9.79
CA TYR A 116 10.13 10.87 10.49
C TYR A 116 9.46 11.29 11.80
N ALA A 117 8.16 11.61 11.77
CA ALA A 117 7.39 11.97 12.96
C ALA A 117 7.38 10.83 13.98
N LEU A 118 7.19 9.58 13.53
CA LEU A 118 7.21 8.41 14.38
C LEU A 118 8.58 8.18 15.04
N ALA A 119 9.67 8.29 14.28
CA ALA A 119 11.02 8.21 14.82
C ALA A 119 11.27 9.31 15.87
N LYS A 120 10.78 10.52 15.64
CA LYS A 120 10.83 11.63 16.61
C LYS A 120 9.99 11.42 17.86
N MET A 121 8.99 10.55 17.84
CA MET A 121 8.22 10.17 19.03
C MET A 121 8.90 9.04 19.82
N ALA A 122 9.66 8.17 19.14
CA ALA A 122 10.30 7.00 19.74
C ALA A 122 11.73 7.27 20.26
N LEU A 123 12.38 8.35 19.82
CA LEU A 123 13.71 8.80 20.23
C LEU A 123 13.63 10.07 21.08
#